data_AF-A0A964NCA6-F1
#
_entry.id   AF-A0A964NCA6-F1
#
_cell.length_a   1.000
_cell.length_b   1.000
_cell.length_c   1.000
_cell.angle_alpha   90.00
_cell.angle_beta   90.00
_cell.angle_gamma   90.00
#
_symmetry.space_group_name_H-M   'P 1'
#
loop_
_entity.id
_entity.type
_entity.pdbx_description
1 polymer ?
#
loop_
_entity_poly.entity_id
_entity_poly.type
_entity_poly.pdbx_seq_one_letter_code
_entity_poly.pdbx_strand_id
1 'polypeptide(L)'
;MKDIDEQVAVKQGHWFYGGLTLCPVRIVHLHTRFGSQDPEDPPELSADSSADCFYIRYRPPGPHAHWQSGGMAMSLREAMFLAQRKLGPVLQWED
;
A
#
# COMPACT_ATOMS: atom_id res chain seq x y z
N MET A 1 5.55 -11.24 7.77
CA MET A 1 5.34 -10.04 6.93
C MET A 1 6.66 -9.49 6.39
N LYS A 2 7.46 -10.30 5.70
CA LYS A 2 8.63 -9.85 4.95
C LYS A 2 8.39 -10.37 3.55
N ASP A 3 8.05 -9.49 2.61
CA ASP A 3 8.21 -9.71 1.16
C ASP A 3 7.63 -8.50 0.41
N ILE A 4 6.47 -7.95 0.84
CA ILE A 4 5.80 -6.84 0.12
C ILE A 4 6.72 -5.65 -0.15
N ASP A 5 7.59 -5.32 0.82
CA ASP A 5 8.47 -4.17 0.69
C ASP A 5 9.68 -4.39 -0.24
N GLU A 6 10.00 -5.64 -0.55
CA GLU A 6 11.10 -6.04 -1.43
C GLU A 6 10.61 -6.23 -2.88
N GLN A 7 9.29 -6.27 -3.08
CA GLN A 7 8.68 -6.44 -4.40
C GLN A 7 8.74 -5.16 -5.24
N VAL A 8 8.67 -5.37 -6.56
CA VAL A 8 8.68 -4.29 -7.55
C VAL A 8 7.38 -3.50 -7.47
N ALA A 9 7.51 -2.18 -7.37
CA ALA A 9 6.38 -1.27 -7.44
C ALA A 9 5.86 -1.20 -8.89
N VAL A 10 4.57 -1.43 -9.07
CA VAL A 10 3.88 -1.21 -10.35
C VAL A 10 3.51 0.26 -10.56
N LYS A 11 3.44 1.02 -9.46
CA LYS A 11 3.29 2.48 -9.51
C LYS A 11 4.02 3.12 -8.35
N GLN A 12 4.62 4.27 -8.58
CA GLN A 12 5.38 5.01 -7.57
C GLN A 12 5.03 6.48 -7.66
N GLY A 13 5.30 7.20 -6.58
CA GLY A 13 4.94 8.59 -6.46
C GLY A 13 5.38 9.15 -5.12
N HIS A 14 4.98 10.39 -4.89
CA HIS A 14 5.33 11.12 -3.71
C HIS A 14 4.11 11.85 -3.15
N TRP A 15 4.02 11.92 -1.83
CA TRP A 15 3.02 12.74 -1.15
C TRP A 15 3.71 13.76 -0.25
N PHE A 16 3.13 14.94 -0.12
CA PHE A 16 3.64 15.97 0.78
C PHE A 16 3.02 15.83 2.17
N TYR A 17 3.78 15.26 3.11
CA TYR A 17 3.36 15.21 4.51
C TYR A 17 3.35 16.63 5.08
N GLY A 18 2.17 17.06 5.56
CA GLY A 18 1.96 18.41 6.10
C GLY A 18 2.26 19.54 5.11
N GLY A 19 2.27 19.26 3.80
CA GLY A 19 2.64 20.24 2.76
C GLY A 19 4.13 20.62 2.72
N LEU A 20 4.98 19.99 3.53
CA LEU A 20 6.35 20.43 3.75
C LEU A 20 7.38 19.34 3.41
N THR A 21 7.06 18.07 3.65
CA THR A 21 8.03 16.98 3.49
C THR A 21 7.61 15.99 2.42
N LEU A 22 8.45 15.85 1.39
CA LEU A 22 8.24 14.87 0.34
C LEU A 22 8.46 13.46 0.89
N CYS A 23 7.45 12.62 0.75
CA CYS A 23 7.44 11.28 1.30
C CYS A 23 7.14 10.28 0.17
N PRO A 24 7.86 9.15 0.06
CA PRO A 24 7.66 8.22 -1.03
C PRO A 24 6.43 7.35 -0.80
N VAL A 25 5.71 7.09 -1.88
CA VAL A 25 4.52 6.24 -1.99
C VAL A 25 4.73 5.28 -3.13
N ARG A 26 4.31 4.03 -2.94
CA ARG A 26 4.31 3.03 -4.00
C ARG A 26 3.12 2.10 -3.89
N ILE A 27 2.74 1.53 -5.02
CA ILE A 27 1.79 0.45 -5.13
C ILE A 27 2.57 -0.76 -5.61
N VAL A 28 2.46 -1.85 -4.85
CA VAL A 28 3.10 -3.13 -5.13
C VAL A 28 2.03 -4.10 -5.61
N HIS A 29 2.29 -4.78 -6.71
CA HIS A 29 1.42 -5.85 -7.20
C HIS A 29 1.90 -7.20 -6.66
N LEU A 30 0.97 -7.98 -6.11
CA LEU A 30 1.23 -9.30 -5.56
C LEU A 30 0.11 -10.25 -5.96
N HIS A 31 0.48 -11.47 -6.34
CA HIS A 31 -0.47 -12.56 -6.60
C HIS A 31 -0.90 -13.29 -5.32
N THR A 32 -0.59 -12.72 -4.16
CA THR A 32 -0.92 -13.27 -2.85
C THR A 32 -1.66 -12.22 -2.06
N ARG A 33 -2.91 -12.51 -1.73
CA ARG A 33 -3.69 -11.77 -0.76
C ARG A 33 -3.37 -12.32 0.61
N PHE A 34 -2.62 -11.55 1.40
CA PHE A 34 -2.40 -11.86 2.80
C PHE A 34 -3.70 -11.73 3.58
N GLY A 35 -4.07 -12.79 4.28
CA GLY A 35 -5.18 -12.81 5.21
C GLY A 35 -4.92 -11.90 6.41
N SER A 36 -5.99 -11.50 7.10
CA SER A 36 -5.88 -10.72 8.35
C SER A 36 -5.18 -11.50 9.47
N GLN A 37 -5.18 -12.84 9.36
CA GLN A 37 -4.80 -13.79 10.42
C GLN A 37 -5.62 -13.60 11.70
N ASP A 38 -6.75 -12.90 11.62
CA ASP A 38 -7.69 -12.76 12.73
C ASP A 38 -8.52 -14.05 12.84
N PRO A 39 -8.52 -14.73 14.00
CA PRO A 39 -9.34 -15.93 14.19
C PRO A 39 -10.85 -15.64 14.24
N GLU A 40 -11.26 -14.38 14.42
CA GLU A 40 -12.67 -13.97 14.36
C GLU A 40 -13.16 -13.72 12.92
N ASP A 41 -12.23 -13.56 11.97
CA ASP A 41 -12.56 -13.39 10.57
C ASP A 41 -12.94 -14.72 9.90
N PRO A 42 -13.91 -14.70 8.95
CA PRO A 42 -14.21 -15.84 8.09
C PRO A 42 -12.93 -16.42 7.47
N PRO A 43 -12.87 -17.75 7.22
CA PRO A 43 -11.68 -18.42 6.68
C PRO A 43 -11.22 -17.84 5.33
N GLU A 44 -12.14 -17.25 4.56
CA GLU A 44 -11.86 -16.56 3.30
C GLU A 44 -11.12 -15.21 3.46
N LEU A 45 -11.09 -14.67 4.67
CA LEU A 45 -10.45 -13.42 5.05
C LEU A 45 -9.24 -13.64 5.95
N SER A 46 -9.24 -14.70 6.76
CA SER A 46 -8.14 -15.02 7.67
C SER A 46 -6.99 -15.76 6.99
N ALA A 47 -7.26 -16.56 5.94
CA ALA A 47 -6.25 -17.31 5.21
C ALA A 47 -5.63 -16.52 4.05
N ASP A 48 -4.34 -16.76 3.78
CA ASP A 48 -3.68 -16.28 2.58
C ASP A 48 -4.29 -16.96 1.34
N SER A 49 -4.61 -16.19 0.32
CA SER A 49 -5.17 -16.69 -0.94
C SER A 49 -4.36 -16.24 -2.14
N SER A 50 -4.32 -17.07 -3.18
CA SER A 50 -3.73 -16.72 -4.47
C SER A 50 -4.71 -15.84 -5.24
N ALA A 51 -4.54 -14.52 -5.11
CA ALA A 51 -5.34 -13.52 -5.80
C ALA A 51 -4.48 -12.30 -6.12
N ASP A 52 -4.65 -11.76 -7.32
CA ASP A 52 -3.99 -10.51 -7.72
C ASP A 52 -4.50 -9.34 -6.87
N CYS A 53 -3.58 -8.73 -6.15
CA CYS A 53 -3.82 -7.70 -5.16
C CYS A 53 -2.78 -6.59 -5.28
N PHE A 54 -3.21 -5.37 -4.98
CA PHE A 54 -2.40 -4.17 -5.04
C PHE A 54 -2.26 -3.60 -3.64
N TYR A 55 -1.04 -3.62 -3.11
CA TYR A 55 -0.71 -3.13 -1.78
C TYR A 55 -0.15 -1.73 -1.85
N ILE A 56 -0.78 -0.81 -1.13
CA ILE A 56 -0.34 0.57 -1.03
C ILE A 56 0.68 0.64 0.11
N ARG A 57 1.88 1.15 -0.18
CA ARG A 57 2.95 1.34 0.80
C ARG A 57 3.41 2.80 0.76
N TYR A 58 3.57 3.41 1.92
CA TYR A 58 4.06 4.79 2.01
C TYR A 58 5.03 4.93 3.19
N ARG A 59 5.99 5.85 3.10
CA ARG A 59 6.88 6.15 4.24
C ARG A 59 6.61 7.56 4.76
N PRO A 60 6.13 7.73 6.00
CA PRO A 60 6.05 9.05 6.62
C PRO A 60 7.45 9.57 6.95
N PRO A 61 7.63 10.88 7.21
CA PRO A 61 8.94 11.43 7.52
C PRO A 61 9.37 11.04 8.95
N GLY A 62 10.65 10.68 9.13
CA GLY A 62 11.22 10.35 10.44
C GLY A 62 12.47 9.45 10.39
N PRO A 63 13.27 9.38 11.47
CA PRO A 63 14.54 8.64 11.51
C PRO A 63 14.39 7.11 11.42
N HIS A 64 13.17 6.59 11.63
CA HIS A 64 12.82 5.18 11.50
C HIS A 64 11.62 4.99 10.57
N ALA A 65 11.57 5.74 9.46
CA ALA A 65 10.49 5.70 8.49
C ALA A 65 10.40 4.34 7.77
N HIS A 66 9.83 3.35 8.45
CA HIS A 66 9.45 2.08 7.85
C HIS A 66 8.28 2.28 6.91
N TRP A 67 8.19 1.43 5.88
CA TRP A 67 7.03 1.40 5.00
C TRP A 67 5.78 1.05 5.83
N GLN A 68 4.77 1.89 5.69
CA GLN A 68 3.47 1.77 6.32
C GLN A 68 2.45 1.25 5.32
N SER A 69 1.43 0.55 5.82
CA SER A 69 0.35 0.04 4.98
C SER A 69 -0.69 1.12 4.71
N GLY A 70 -0.82 1.50 3.44
CA GLY A 70 -1.90 2.35 2.94
C GLY A 70 -3.23 1.63 2.84
N GLY A 71 -3.20 0.32 2.67
CA GLY A 71 -4.36 -0.53 2.41
C GLY A 71 -4.05 -1.50 1.27
N MET A 72 -5.04 -2.31 0.91
CA MET A 72 -5.00 -3.18 -0.25
C MET A 72 -6.21 -2.92 -1.16
N ALA A 73 -6.06 -3.25 -2.44
CA ALA A 73 -7.16 -3.23 -3.42
C ALA A 73 -7.04 -4.40 -4.39
N MET A 74 -8.13 -4.72 -5.08
CA MET A 74 -8.14 -5.78 -6.09
C MET A 74 -7.77 -5.26 -7.49
N SER A 75 -7.64 -3.94 -7.66
CA SER A 75 -7.18 -3.31 -8.90
C SER A 75 -6.25 -2.14 -8.66
N LEU A 76 -5.37 -1.85 -9.63
CA LEU A 76 -4.47 -0.70 -9.57
C LEU A 76 -5.23 0.63 -9.43
N ARG A 77 -6.35 0.77 -10.15
CA ARG A 77 -7.19 1.98 -10.12
C ARG A 77 -7.78 2.21 -8.72
N GLU A 78 -8.30 1.17 -8.08
CA GLU A 78 -8.79 1.25 -6.71
C GLU A 78 -7.66 1.55 -5.72
N ALA A 79 -6.49 0.92 -5.89
CA ALA A 79 -5.33 1.19 -5.04
C ALA A 79 -4.91 2.67 -5.12
N MET A 80 -4.87 3.24 -6.32
CA MET A 80 -4.58 4.66 -6.50
C MET A 80 -5.63 5.56 -5.84
N PHE A 81 -6.91 5.22 -6.01
CA PHE A 81 -8.01 5.95 -5.38
C PHE A 81 -7.94 5.92 -3.85
N LEU A 82 -7.70 4.73 -3.27
CA LEU A 82 -7.56 4.55 -1.83
C LEU A 82 -6.32 5.29 -1.28
N ALA A 83 -5.21 5.25 -2.00
CA ALA A 83 -4.00 5.98 -1.64
C ALA A 83 -4.26 7.49 -1.62
N GLN A 84 -4.93 8.03 -2.65
CA GLN A 84 -5.30 9.45 -2.70
C GLN A 84 -6.30 9.83 -1.60
N ARG A 85 -7.28 8.95 -1.30
CA ARG A 85 -8.22 9.17 -0.20
C ARG A 85 -7.54 9.21 1.17
N LYS A 86 -6.50 8.39 1.36
CA LYS A 86 -5.78 8.27 2.64
C LYS A 86 -4.71 9.35 2.84
N LEU A 87 -3.94 9.65 1.79
CA LEU A 87 -2.81 10.57 1.83
C LEU A 87 -3.20 12.00 1.43
N GLY A 88 -4.40 12.19 0.90
CA GLY A 88 -4.94 13.47 0.51
C GLY A 88 -4.60 13.87 -0.93
N PRO A 89 -5.04 15.08 -1.35
CA PRO A 89 -4.91 15.56 -2.73
C PRO A 89 -3.45 15.86 -3.15
N VAL A 90 -2.52 15.85 -2.20
CA VAL A 90 -1.10 16.15 -2.40
C VAL A 90 -0.26 14.94 -2.84
N LEU A 91 -0.92 13.83 -3.19
CA LEU A 91 -0.28 12.66 -3.77
C LEU A 91 -0.08 12.86 -5.28
N GLN A 92 1.17 12.83 -5.71
CA GLN A 92 1.57 12.89 -7.11
C GLN A 92 2.17 11.56 -7.51
N TRP A 93 1.65 10.97 -8.59
CA TRP A 93 2.20 9.73 -9.15
C TRP A 93 3.23 10.05 -10.22
N GLU A 94 4.27 9.23 -10.29
CA GLU A 94 5.19 9.20 -11.40
C GLU A 94 4.56 8.37 -12.55
N ASP A 95 4.79 8.81 -13.78
CA ASP A 95 4.32 8.18 -15.01
C ASP A 95 5.39 7.23 -15.57
#